data_AF-A0A7C7C299-F1
#
_entry.id   AF-A0A7C7C299-F1
#
_cell.length_a   1.000
_cell.length_b   1.000
_cell.length_c   1.000
_cell.angle_alpha   90.00
_cell.angle_beta   90.00
_cell.angle_gamma   90.00
#
_symmetry.space_group_name_H-M   'P 1'
#
loop_
_entity.id
_entity.type
_entity.pdbx_description
1 polymer ?
#
loop_
_entity_poly.entity_id
_entity_poly.type
_entity_poly.pdbx_seq_one_letter_code
_entity_poly.pdbx_strand_id
1 'polypeptide(L)'
;LDAAAIIESATRTGKVVTAEEHQRLGGLGGSVAQVLAENIPTPMRMVAVQDSFGESGTPTQLMEKYGLTAEAIVARSLELIAL
;
A
#
# COMPACT_ATOMS: atom_id res chain seq x y z
N LEU A 1 -3.67 -4.27 -14.04
CA LEU A 1 -2.74 -4.70 -12.97
C LEU A 1 -1.74 -5.67 -13.59
N ASP A 2 -0.44 -5.50 -13.37
CA ASP A 2 0.58 -6.44 -13.85
C ASP A 2 0.82 -7.53 -12.80
N ALA A 3 0.10 -8.65 -12.93
CA ALA A 3 0.17 -9.73 -11.94
C ALA A 3 1.53 -10.46 -11.96
N ALA A 4 2.17 -10.58 -13.13
CA ALA A 4 3.44 -11.28 -13.26
C ALA A 4 4.54 -10.55 -12.49
N ALA A 5 4.64 -9.22 -12.66
CA ALA A 5 5.62 -8.40 -11.94
C ALA A 5 5.39 -8.41 -10.42
N ILE A 6 4.12 -8.43 -9.98
CA ILE A 6 3.77 -8.53 -8.56
C ILE A 6 4.23 -9.86 -7.97
N ILE A 7 3.91 -10.98 -8.63
CA ILE A 7 4.28 -12.32 -8.17
C ILE A 7 5.80 -12.49 -8.14
N GLU A 8 6.49 -12.03 -9.19
CA GLU A 8 7.96 -12.06 -9.25
C GLU A 8 8.57 -11.27 -8.10
N SER A 9 8.08 -10.04 -7.85
CA SER A 9 8.57 -9.19 -6.77
C SER A 9 8.31 -9.80 -5.40
N ALA A 10 7.09 -10.28 -5.15
CA ALA A 10 6.70 -10.91 -3.90
C ALA A 10 7.51 -12.20 -3.63
N THR A 11 7.81 -12.99 -4.66
CA THR A 11 8.66 -14.18 -4.53
C THR A 11 10.08 -13.80 -4.12
N ARG A 12 10.61 -12.70 -4.67
CA ARG A 12 11.98 -12.25 -4.39
C ARG A 12 12.12 -11.56 -3.02
N THR A 13 11.11 -10.84 -2.56
CA THR A 13 11.20 -10.00 -1.35
C THR A 13 10.44 -10.57 -0.15
N GLY A 14 9.44 -11.43 -0.37
CA GLY A 14 8.61 -12.05 0.66
C GLY A 14 7.70 -11.10 1.43
N LYS A 15 7.67 -9.80 1.08
CA LYS A 15 6.95 -8.73 1.77
C LYS A 15 6.55 -7.66 0.76
N VAL A 16 5.33 -7.12 0.88
CA VAL A 16 4.78 -6.13 -0.07
C VAL A 16 4.20 -4.91 0.65
N VAL A 17 4.56 -3.71 0.19
CA VAL A 17 3.88 -2.45 0.58
C VAL A 17 3.28 -1.83 -0.67
N THR A 18 1.99 -1.50 -0.62
CA THR A 18 1.36 -0.65 -1.64
C THR A 18 1.24 0.78 -1.11
N ALA A 19 1.37 1.77 -1.99
CA ALA A 19 1.18 3.17 -1.68
C ALA A 19 0.31 3.82 -2.76
N GLU A 20 -0.76 4.49 -2.37
CA GLU A 20 -1.71 5.13 -3.28
C GLU A 20 -2.34 6.39 -2.67
N GLU A 21 -2.55 7.42 -3.49
CA GLU A 21 -3.38 8.59 -3.15
C GLU A 21 -4.85 8.27 -3.46
N HIS A 22 -5.37 7.24 -2.81
CA HIS A 22 -6.73 6.76 -2.99
C HIS A 22 -7.23 6.09 -1.71
N GLN A 23 -8.53 5.80 -1.64
CA GLN A 23 -9.11 5.01 -0.55
C GLN A 23 -8.48 3.63 -0.49
N ARG A 24 -8.20 3.18 0.74
CA ARG A 24 -7.72 1.82 1.01
C ARG A 24 -8.70 0.75 0.49
N LEU A 25 -10.00 1.03 0.56
CA LEU A 25 -11.05 0.11 0.13
C LEU A 25 -11.26 0.21 -1.38
N GLY A 26 -11.06 -0.90 -2.08
CA GLY A 26 -11.27 -1.00 -3.53
C GLY A 26 -10.16 -0.41 -4.41
N GLY A 27 -9.05 0.04 -3.82
CA GLY A 27 -7.92 0.64 -4.53
C GLY A 27 -6.86 -0.35 -5.04
N LEU A 28 -5.65 0.17 -5.25
CA LEU A 28 -4.47 -0.59 -5.65
C LEU A 28 -4.14 -1.68 -4.63
N GLY A 29 -4.14 -1.36 -3.34
CA GLY A 29 -3.87 -2.29 -2.26
C GLY A 29 -4.79 -3.50 -2.31
N GLY A 30 -6.10 -3.30 -2.51
CA GLY A 30 -7.07 -4.38 -2.66
C GLY A 30 -6.81 -5.23 -3.91
N SER A 31 -6.46 -4.60 -5.02
CA SER A 31 -6.16 -5.30 -6.28
C SER A 31 -4.90 -6.17 -6.17
N VAL A 32 -3.83 -5.65 -5.55
CA VAL A 32 -2.60 -6.41 -5.29
C VAL A 32 -2.86 -7.54 -4.28
N ALA A 33 -3.64 -7.28 -3.23
CA ALA A 33 -3.99 -8.29 -2.23
C ALA A 33 -4.69 -9.50 -2.85
N GLN A 34 -5.58 -9.30 -3.83
CA GLN A 34 -6.24 -10.39 -4.55
C GLN A 34 -5.22 -11.26 -5.32
N VAL A 35 -4.32 -10.64 -6.08
CA VAL A 35 -3.27 -11.38 -6.81
C VAL A 35 -2.39 -12.19 -5.85
N LEU A 36 -1.99 -11.60 -4.73
CA LEU A 36 -1.19 -12.30 -3.72
C LEU A 36 -1.98 -13.45 -3.09
N ALA A 37 -3.24 -13.23 -2.70
CA ALA A 37 -4.06 -14.26 -2.07
C ALA A 37 -4.30 -15.49 -2.98
N GLU A 38 -4.48 -15.27 -4.28
CA GLU A 38 -4.74 -16.34 -5.25
C GLU A 38 -3.48 -17.12 -5.67
N ASN A 39 -2.29 -16.51 -5.59
CA ASN A 39 -1.08 -17.07 -6.18
C ASN A 39 0.02 -17.37 -5.14
N ILE A 40 0.35 -16.39 -4.30
CA ILE A 40 1.43 -16.47 -3.32
C ILE A 40 1.11 -15.59 -2.10
N PRO A 41 0.35 -16.11 -1.11
CA PRO A 41 -0.01 -15.35 0.08
C PRO A 41 1.24 -14.76 0.75
N THR A 42 1.34 -13.43 0.74
CA THR A 42 2.54 -12.69 1.14
C THR A 42 2.15 -11.60 2.14
N PRO A 43 2.88 -11.45 3.27
CA PRO A 43 2.63 -10.36 4.21
C PRO A 43 2.66 -8.99 3.53
N MET A 44 1.63 -8.18 3.78
CA MET A 44 1.51 -6.86 3.17
C MET A 44 1.03 -5.75 4.10
N ARG A 45 1.33 -4.51 3.71
CA ARG A 45 0.81 -3.26 4.29
C ARG A 45 0.39 -2.31 3.16
N MET A 46 -0.46 -1.35 3.50
CA MET A 46 -0.96 -0.35 2.53
C MET A 46 -0.81 1.04 3.14
N VAL A 47 -0.30 1.98 2.35
CA VAL A 47 -0.34 3.43 2.58
C VAL A 47 -1.41 4.00 1.68
N ALA A 48 -2.52 4.43 2.27
CA ALA A 48 -3.72 4.86 1.57
C ALA A 48 -4.62 5.67 2.51
N VAL A 49 -5.61 6.38 1.97
CA VAL A 49 -6.64 7.09 2.74
C VAL A 49 -7.52 6.08 3.49
N GLN A 50 -7.80 6.34 4.76
CA GLN A 50 -8.51 5.42 5.66
C GLN A 50 -9.99 5.76 5.78
N ASP A 51 -10.77 5.44 4.74
CA ASP A 51 -12.24 5.54 4.72
C ASP A 51 -12.75 6.90 5.22
N SER A 52 -12.25 7.96 4.59
CA SER A 52 -12.59 9.33 4.94
C SER A 52 -12.78 10.20 3.70
N PHE A 53 -13.61 11.24 3.83
CA PHE A 53 -13.78 12.20 2.76
C PHE A 53 -12.56 13.10 2.59
N GLY A 54 -12.35 13.55 1.36
CA GLY A 54 -11.37 14.58 1.04
C GLY A 54 -11.74 15.93 1.63
N GLU A 55 -10.73 16.76 1.86
CA GLU A 55 -10.87 18.09 2.43
C GLU A 55 -10.15 19.14 1.56
N SER A 56 -10.46 20.41 1.78
CA SER A 56 -9.77 21.51 1.09
C SER A 56 -8.43 21.79 1.76
N GLY A 57 -7.37 21.88 0.95
CA GLY A 57 -6.02 22.17 1.41
C GLY A 57 -5.04 22.15 0.24
N THR A 58 -3.79 22.49 0.50
CA THR A 58 -2.74 22.29 -0.51
C THR A 58 -2.40 20.79 -0.62
N PRO A 59 -1.93 20.30 -1.79
CA PRO A 59 -1.57 18.89 -1.95
C PRO A 59 -0.63 18.37 -0.88
N THR A 60 0.41 19.13 -0.52
CA THR A 60 1.38 18.75 0.52
C THR A 60 0.71 18.58 1.89
N GLN A 61 -0.15 19.53 2.29
CA GLN A 61 -0.87 19.45 3.57
C GLN A 61 -1.80 18.23 3.62
N LEU A 62 -2.47 17.92 2.51
CA LEU A 62 -3.37 16.78 2.44
C LEU A 62 -2.58 15.46 2.46
N MET A 63 -1.46 15.37 1.75
CA MET A 63 -0.59 14.19 1.78
C MET A 63 -0.05 13.90 3.18
N GLU A 64 0.39 14.92 3.91
CA GLU A 64 0.81 14.79 5.32
C GLU A 64 -0.36 14.35 6.21
N LYS A 65 -1.50 15.04 6.10
CA LYS A 65 -2.70 14.77 6.91
C LYS A 65 -3.20 13.33 6.75
N TYR A 66 -3.23 12.82 5.53
CA TYR A 66 -3.70 11.47 5.23
C TYR A 66 -2.59 10.42 5.37
N GLY A 67 -1.38 10.80 5.79
CA GLY A 67 -0.26 9.88 6.01
C GLY A 67 0.25 9.25 4.71
N LEU A 68 0.16 9.96 3.60
CA LEU A 68 0.59 9.52 2.27
C LEU A 68 2.02 9.97 1.98
N THR A 69 2.91 9.80 2.96
CA THR A 69 4.27 10.34 2.90
C THR A 69 5.32 9.24 2.75
N ALA A 70 6.55 9.63 2.42
CA ALA A 70 7.68 8.71 2.36
C ALA A 70 7.93 8.05 3.73
N GLU A 71 7.79 8.82 4.81
CA GLU A 71 7.94 8.34 6.19
C GLU A 71 6.90 7.27 6.52
N ALA A 72 5.67 7.43 6.05
CA ALA A 72 4.64 6.41 6.22
C ALA A 72 4.99 5.11 5.48
N ILE A 73 5.51 5.20 4.25
CA ILE A 73 5.97 4.03 3.48
C ILE A 73 7.11 3.32 4.22
N VAL A 74 8.09 4.07 4.73
CA VAL A 74 9.20 3.53 5.51
C VAL A 74 8.69 2.84 6.78
N ALA A 75 7.79 3.48 7.53
CA ALA A 75 7.21 2.90 8.74
C ALA A 75 6.51 1.56 8.45
N ARG A 76 5.67 1.49 7.40
CA ARG A 76 5.01 0.24 6.99
C ARG A 76 5.98 -0.84 6.52
N SER A 77 7.07 -0.44 5.89
CA SER A 77 8.12 -1.37 5.46
C SER A 77 8.85 -1.96 6.67
N LEU A 78 9.20 -1.14 7.66
CA LEU A 78 9.81 -1.58 8.91
C LEU A 78 8.89 -2.50 9.73
N GLU A 79 7.59 -2.19 9.81
CA GLU A 79 6.59 -3.07 10.42
C GLU A 79 6.61 -4.48 9.81
N LEU A 80 6.75 -4.59 8.48
CA LEU A 80 6.84 -5.88 7.82
C LEU A 80 8.17 -6.57 8.10
N ILE A 81 9.30 -5.85 8.05
CA ILE A 81 10.63 -6.41 8.29
C ILE A 81 10.76 -7.03 9.68
N ALA A 82 10.04 -6.49 10.67
CA ALA A 82 10.01 -7.02 12.03
C ALA A 82 9.14 -8.28 12.23
N LEU A 83 8.40 -8.73 11.20
CA LEU A 83 7.68 -10.01 11.17
C LEU A 83 8.59 -11.17 10.79
#